data_AF-A0A3R9JUR4-F1
#
_entry.id   AF-A0A3R9JUR4-F1
#
_cell.length_a   1.000
_cell.length_b   1.000
_cell.length_c   1.000
_cell.angle_alpha   90.00
_cell.angle_beta   90.00
_cell.angle_gamma   90.00
#
_symmetry.space_group_name_H-M   'P 1'
#
loop_
_entity.id
_entity.type
_entity.pdbx_description
1 polymer ?
#
loop_
_entity_poly.entity_id
_entity_poly.type
_entity_poly.pdbx_seq_one_letter_code
_entity_poly.pdbx_strand_id
1 'polypeptide(L)'
;MTKEKWIELFKLINDRVPNEKEIAEALKKGEFTVEQEDNNVSNGEDVNKDTTAESITNVSSTISYPSWLIETLKHPSRQLNAQWYYPVINILISSILLSVSLGQLFWRVLKMLIDTPIAGKTINMEPNGVQIYTLLVNSWKSLTSLGTYFYLILLFFLLQIIILLLPLIAFKLTNKNLEWKTYLSEKLGSTSFLILPNILLILCVLFIPSHLIVAPAPMMNLTTQIFYGLDNLIKQIPGLNNLIVVFIAFLLLRFLYNFILLIIGLMNINESNSKIDVFYIRIIYITLALFLIIFTEKFVSSSLFSIILDGIRPILNGAI
;
A
#
# COMPACT_ATOMS: atom_id res chain seq x y z
N MET A 1 2.50 -21.86 24.56
CA MET A 1 3.36 -21.20 25.59
C MET A 1 3.43 -22.11 26.82
N THR A 2 4.36 -21.92 27.77
CA THR A 2 4.37 -22.71 29.02
C THR A 2 3.24 -22.27 29.95
N LYS A 3 2.84 -23.14 30.88
CA LYS A 3 1.78 -22.84 31.86
C LYS A 3 2.09 -21.59 32.68
N GLU A 4 3.34 -21.40 33.10
CA GLU A 4 3.75 -20.23 33.92
C GLU A 4 3.57 -18.93 33.13
N LYS A 5 4.03 -18.89 31.87
CA LYS A 5 3.88 -17.72 31.00
C LYS A 5 2.42 -17.40 30.75
N TRP A 6 1.55 -18.41 30.62
CA TRP A 6 0.12 -18.21 30.42
C TRP A 6 -0.54 -17.62 31.65
N ILE A 7 -0.16 -18.09 32.85
CA ILE A 7 -0.64 -17.55 34.12
C ILE A 7 -0.19 -16.09 34.30
N GLU A 8 1.04 -15.74 33.93
CA GLU A 8 1.52 -14.35 33.96
C GLU A 8 0.75 -13.45 33.00
N LEU A 9 0.51 -13.90 31.76
CA LEU A 9 -0.28 -13.17 30.77
C LEU A 9 -1.73 -12.98 31.25
N PHE A 10 -2.33 -14.00 31.87
CA PHE A 10 -3.68 -13.93 32.41
C PHE A 10 -3.78 -12.90 33.53
N LYS A 11 -2.79 -12.86 34.44
CA LYS A 11 -2.71 -11.86 35.51
C LYS A 11 -2.56 -10.44 34.95
N LEU A 12 -1.74 -10.26 33.92
CA LEU A 12 -1.51 -8.95 33.31
C LEU A 12 -2.78 -8.38 32.65
N ILE A 13 -3.61 -9.25 32.06
CA ILE A 13 -4.83 -8.85 31.35
C ILE A 13 -6.02 -8.64 32.30
N ASN A 14 -6.15 -9.51 33.31
CA ASN A 14 -7.36 -9.58 34.14
C ASN A 14 -7.14 -9.07 35.58
N ASP A 15 -5.94 -8.64 35.94
CA ASP A 15 -5.53 -8.19 37.27
C ASP A 15 -5.88 -9.19 38.40
N ARG A 16 -5.89 -10.49 38.06
CA ARG A 16 -6.20 -11.60 38.99
C ARG A 16 -5.56 -12.92 38.57
N VAL A 17 -5.48 -13.86 39.51
CA VAL A 17 -5.01 -15.23 39.24
C VAL A 17 -6.12 -16.07 38.59
N PRO A 18 -5.82 -16.89 37.56
CA PRO A 18 -6.82 -17.78 36.97
C PRO A 18 -7.24 -18.89 37.94
N ASN A 19 -8.50 -19.30 37.89
CA ASN A 19 -9.01 -20.43 38.66
C ASN A 19 -8.74 -21.78 37.94
N GLU A 20 -8.91 -22.90 38.64
CA GLU A 20 -8.63 -24.24 38.09
C GLU A 20 -9.47 -24.58 36.84
N LYS A 21 -10.70 -24.08 36.74
CA LYS A 21 -11.57 -24.29 35.57
C LYS A 21 -11.06 -23.52 34.35
N GLU A 22 -10.59 -22.29 34.55
CA GLU A 22 -10.00 -21.45 33.50
C GLU A 22 -8.68 -22.04 32.99
N ILE A 23 -7.87 -22.60 33.89
CA ILE A 23 -6.63 -23.31 33.53
C ILE A 23 -6.95 -24.57 32.69
N ALA A 24 -7.97 -25.35 33.09
CA ALA A 24 -8.39 -26.54 32.35
C ALA A 24 -9.00 -26.20 30.98
N GLU A 25 -9.76 -25.11 30.89
CA GLU A 25 -10.33 -24.64 29.62
C GLU A 25 -9.24 -24.13 28.68
N ALA A 26 -8.27 -23.39 29.19
CA ALA A 26 -7.13 -22.91 28.43
C ALA A 26 -6.20 -24.05 27.98
N LEU A 27 -6.04 -25.10 28.78
CA LEU A 27 -5.35 -26.33 28.35
C LEU A 27 -6.12 -27.04 27.23
N LYS A 28 -7.45 -27.14 27.34
CA LYS A 28 -8.31 -27.75 26.32
C LYS A 28 -8.32 -26.94 25.01
N LYS A 29 -8.20 -25.61 25.10
CA LYS A 29 -8.06 -24.69 23.95
C LYS A 29 -6.65 -24.66 23.36
N GLY A 30 -5.68 -25.31 23.99
CA GLY A 30 -4.28 -25.33 23.54
C GLY A 30 -3.56 -23.99 23.71
N GLU A 31 -4.03 -23.13 24.63
CA GLU A 31 -3.41 -21.83 24.90
C GLU A 31 -2.02 -21.97 25.54
N PHE A 32 -1.81 -23.06 26.30
CA PHE A 32 -0.51 -23.45 26.83
C PHE A 32 -0.32 -24.97 26.79
N THR A 33 0.95 -25.40 26.86
CA THR A 33 1.36 -26.82 26.90
C THR A 33 1.95 -27.12 28.27
N VAL A 34 1.64 -28.30 28.82
CA VAL A 34 2.28 -28.80 30.04
C VAL A 34 3.54 -29.53 29.61
N GLU A 35 4.71 -29.02 30.01
CA GLU A 35 5.95 -29.77 29.87
C GLU A 35 5.86 -30.99 30.80
N GLN A 36 5.89 -32.20 30.23
CA GLN A 36 6.06 -33.41 31.02
C GLN A 36 7.53 -33.47 31.42
N GLU A 37 7.80 -33.33 32.72
CA GLU A 37 9.08 -33.73 33.29
C GLU A 37 9.23 -35.24 33.12
N ASP A 38 10.20 -35.64 32.30
CA ASP A 38 10.64 -37.02 32.12
C ASP A 38 11.11 -37.60 33.46
N ASN A 39 10.24 -38.34 34.15
CA ASN A 39 10.63 -39.22 35.24
C ASN A 39 10.58 -40.68 34.78
N ASN A 40 11.77 -41.25 34.57
CA ASN A 40 12.03 -42.67 34.36
C ASN A 40 11.56 -43.52 35.56
N VAL A 41 10.63 -44.46 35.34
CA VAL A 41 10.58 -45.76 36.07
C VAL A 41 10.03 -46.86 35.14
N SER A 42 10.69 -48.02 35.18
CA SER A 42 10.52 -49.22 34.36
C SER A 42 9.34 -50.14 34.70
N ASN A 43 9.03 -51.00 33.71
CA ASN A 43 8.47 -52.36 33.73
C ASN A 43 6.95 -52.58 33.78
N GLY A 44 6.49 -53.45 32.87
CA GLY A 44 5.30 -54.30 33.03
C GLY A 44 4.49 -54.49 31.76
N GLU A 45 4.39 -55.74 31.30
CA GLU A 45 3.78 -56.25 30.06
C GLU A 45 2.26 -56.02 29.90
N ASP A 46 1.86 -55.99 28.61
CA ASP A 46 0.60 -56.45 27.97
C ASP A 46 -0.76 -56.07 28.58
N VAL A 47 -1.60 -55.39 27.76
CA VAL A 47 -2.85 -55.96 27.21
C VAL A 47 -3.40 -55.04 26.10
N ASN A 48 -3.60 -55.67 24.94
CA ASN A 48 -4.37 -55.24 23.77
C ASN A 48 -5.65 -54.43 24.07
N LYS A 49 -5.77 -53.25 23.46
CA LYS A 49 -7.04 -52.74 22.93
C LYS A 49 -6.82 -51.75 21.79
N ASP A 50 -6.79 -52.35 20.61
CA ASP A 50 -7.30 -51.86 19.33
C ASP A 50 -8.18 -50.59 19.42
N THR A 51 -7.72 -49.46 18.88
CA THR A 51 -8.40 -48.64 17.86
C THR A 51 -7.65 -47.32 17.63
N THR A 52 -7.20 -47.12 16.39
CA THR A 52 -7.14 -45.80 15.71
C THR A 52 -6.56 -44.62 16.51
N ALA A 53 -5.23 -44.57 16.58
CA ALA A 53 -4.51 -43.30 16.69
C ALA A 53 -3.36 -43.29 15.66
N GLU A 54 -3.72 -43.57 14.40
CA GLU A 54 -2.95 -43.06 13.28
C GLU A 54 -2.84 -41.53 13.44
N SER A 55 -1.59 -41.06 13.51
CA SER A 55 -1.17 -39.77 12.98
C SER A 55 -2.12 -38.59 13.25
N ILE A 56 -2.15 -38.11 14.50
CA ILE A 56 -2.32 -36.66 14.72
C ILE A 56 -0.98 -36.00 14.37
N THR A 57 -0.60 -36.10 13.10
CA THR A 57 0.42 -35.26 12.50
C THR A 57 -0.17 -33.86 12.40
N ASN A 58 0.36 -32.93 13.20
CA ASN A 58 0.50 -31.51 12.92
C ASN A 58 -0.37 -30.96 11.76
N VAL A 59 -1.69 -30.84 11.96
CA VAL A 59 -2.48 -29.94 11.12
C VAL A 59 -2.35 -28.56 11.74
N SER A 60 -1.19 -27.94 11.54
CA SER A 60 -1.09 -26.48 11.50
C SER A 60 -1.91 -26.05 10.29
N SER A 61 -3.22 -25.94 10.45
CA SER A 61 -4.11 -25.45 9.41
C SER A 61 -3.67 -24.03 9.06
N THR A 62 -2.94 -23.91 7.95
CA THR A 62 -2.53 -22.62 7.41
C THR A 62 -3.80 -21.82 7.16
N ILE A 63 -3.91 -20.65 7.78
CA ILE A 63 -5.05 -19.75 7.57
C ILE A 63 -5.06 -19.33 6.09
N SER A 64 -6.22 -19.37 5.44
CA SER A 64 -6.35 -18.92 4.05
C SER A 64 -6.06 -17.42 3.92
N TYR A 65 -5.55 -16.99 2.76
CA TYR A 65 -5.18 -15.59 2.53
C TYR A 65 -6.28 -14.57 2.87
N PRO A 66 -7.55 -14.74 2.45
CA PRO A 66 -8.60 -13.77 2.79
C PRO A 66 -8.86 -13.66 4.30
N SER A 67 -8.86 -14.81 4.99
CA SER A 67 -9.04 -14.84 6.45
C SER A 67 -7.87 -14.18 7.18
N TRP A 68 -6.65 -14.45 6.72
CA TRP A 68 -5.45 -13.79 7.24
C TRP A 68 -5.46 -12.28 7.01
N LEU A 69 -5.88 -11.83 5.82
CA LEU A 69 -5.99 -10.41 5.49
C LEU A 69 -6.99 -9.69 6.41
N ILE A 70 -8.17 -10.29 6.64
CA ILE A 70 -9.18 -9.71 7.52
C ILE A 70 -8.68 -9.67 8.97
N GLU A 71 -8.06 -10.74 9.44
CA GLU A 71 -7.58 -10.83 10.82
C GLU A 71 -6.41 -9.86 11.07
N THR A 72 -5.47 -9.70 10.12
CA THR A 72 -4.40 -8.71 10.22
C THR A 72 -4.91 -7.27 10.18
N LEU A 73 -5.97 -6.97 9.43
CA LEU A 73 -6.60 -5.65 9.43
C LEU A 73 -7.31 -5.35 10.77
N LYS A 74 -7.93 -6.36 11.40
CA LYS A 74 -8.55 -6.21 12.72
C LYS A 74 -7.50 -6.09 13.84
N HIS A 75 -6.41 -6.83 13.71
CA HIS A 75 -5.38 -6.96 14.73
C HIS A 75 -3.97 -6.82 14.14
N PRO A 76 -3.53 -5.59 13.79
CA PRO A 76 -2.23 -5.29 13.16
C PRO A 76 -1.01 -5.86 13.90
N SER A 77 -1.12 -5.95 15.23
CA SER A 77 -0.03 -6.36 16.12
C SER A 77 0.04 -7.86 16.37
N ARG A 78 -0.96 -8.64 15.93
CA ARG A 78 -0.97 -10.10 16.15
C ARG A 78 -0.09 -10.80 15.11
N GLN A 79 0.82 -11.63 15.60
CA GLN A 79 1.53 -12.59 14.77
C GLN A 79 0.60 -13.77 14.50
N LEU A 80 0.20 -13.92 13.24
CA LEU A 80 -0.64 -15.04 12.79
C LEU A 80 0.22 -16.05 12.05
N ASN A 81 -0.08 -17.34 12.22
CA ASN A 81 0.52 -18.40 11.42
C ASN A 81 0.08 -18.27 9.95
N ALA A 82 0.92 -17.61 9.16
CA ALA A 82 0.67 -17.31 7.77
C ALA A 82 1.83 -17.74 6.87
N GLN A 83 1.51 -17.94 5.61
CA GLN A 83 2.51 -18.23 4.60
C GLN A 83 3.36 -16.99 4.34
N TRP A 84 4.67 -17.19 4.20
CA TRP A 84 5.66 -16.12 3.98
C TRP A 84 5.37 -15.24 2.76
N TYR A 85 4.61 -15.75 1.78
CA TYR A 85 4.29 -15.02 0.55
C TYR A 85 3.03 -14.14 0.66
N TYR A 86 2.23 -14.25 1.74
CA TYR A 86 1.04 -13.41 1.90
C TYR A 86 1.35 -11.91 1.99
N PRO A 87 2.38 -11.46 2.73
CA PRO A 87 2.81 -10.06 2.69
C PRO A 87 3.26 -9.60 1.30
N VAL A 88 3.91 -10.46 0.52
CA VAL A 88 4.35 -10.15 -0.85
C VAL A 88 3.13 -9.94 -1.76
N ILE A 89 2.08 -10.76 -1.59
CA ILE A 89 0.81 -10.58 -2.28
C ILE A 89 0.16 -9.24 -1.91
N ASN A 90 0.17 -8.85 -0.62
CA ASN A 90 -0.34 -7.54 -0.21
C ASN A 90 0.39 -6.38 -0.88
N ILE A 91 1.73 -6.44 -0.93
CA ILE A 91 2.56 -5.43 -1.61
C ILE A 91 2.23 -5.38 -3.11
N LEU A 92 2.04 -6.54 -3.75
CA LEU A 92 1.64 -6.60 -5.16
C LEU A 92 0.26 -5.97 -5.38
N ILE A 93 -0.74 -6.33 -4.57
CA ILE A 93 -2.09 -5.75 -4.64
C ILE A 93 -2.03 -4.24 -4.40
N SER A 94 -1.29 -3.80 -3.38
CA SER A 94 -1.09 -2.38 -3.07
C SER A 94 -0.50 -1.64 -4.28
N SER A 95 0.51 -2.21 -4.94
CA SER A 95 1.14 -1.65 -6.14
C SER A 95 0.19 -1.56 -7.34
N ILE A 96 -0.64 -2.58 -7.55
CA ILE A 96 -1.68 -2.57 -8.58
C ILE A 96 -2.68 -1.45 -8.32
N LEU A 97 -3.19 -1.34 -7.11
CA LEU A 97 -4.17 -0.31 -6.75
C LEU A 97 -3.60 1.10 -6.93
N LEU A 98 -2.34 1.32 -6.55
CA LEU A 98 -1.68 2.61 -6.69
C LEU A 98 -1.51 2.99 -8.17
N SER A 99 -1.03 2.07 -9.01
CA SER A 99 -0.92 2.27 -10.46
C SER A 99 -2.28 2.57 -11.11
N VAL A 100 -3.32 1.80 -10.75
CA VAL A 100 -4.68 2.03 -11.26
C VAL A 100 -5.20 3.40 -10.83
N SER A 101 -5.03 3.79 -9.56
CA SER A 101 -5.48 5.09 -9.07
C SER A 101 -4.84 6.26 -9.84
N LEU A 102 -3.54 6.16 -10.12
CA LEU A 102 -2.79 7.18 -10.84
C LEU A 102 -3.22 7.28 -12.31
N GLY A 103 -3.39 6.13 -12.97
CA GLY A 103 -3.90 6.08 -14.34
C GLY A 103 -5.32 6.63 -14.45
N GLN A 104 -6.19 6.31 -13.50
CA GLN A 104 -7.56 6.83 -13.45
C GLN A 104 -7.61 8.33 -13.18
N LEU A 105 -6.77 8.85 -12.28
CA LEU A 105 -6.64 10.29 -12.04
C LEU A 105 -6.27 10.99 -13.35
N PHE A 106 -5.27 10.45 -14.04
CA PHE A 106 -4.80 10.99 -15.31
C PHE A 106 -5.89 10.98 -16.38
N TRP A 107 -6.66 9.89 -16.49
CA TRP A 107 -7.79 9.82 -17.42
C TRP A 107 -8.76 10.96 -17.21
N ARG A 108 -9.13 11.19 -15.95
CA ARG A 108 -10.16 12.15 -15.60
C ARG A 108 -9.69 13.57 -15.86
N VAL A 109 -8.42 13.86 -15.60
CA VAL A 109 -7.79 15.14 -15.97
C VAL A 109 -7.84 15.34 -17.49
N LEU A 110 -7.43 14.34 -18.28
CA LEU A 110 -7.52 14.45 -19.75
C LEU A 110 -8.95 14.59 -20.26
N LYS A 111 -9.86 13.77 -19.74
CA LYS A 111 -11.28 13.78 -20.13
C LYS A 111 -11.93 15.12 -19.78
N MET A 112 -11.63 15.68 -18.60
CA MET A 112 -12.05 17.03 -18.24
C MET A 112 -11.58 18.05 -19.28
N LEU A 113 -10.30 18.01 -19.70
CA LEU A 113 -9.79 18.93 -20.73
C LEU A 113 -10.53 18.74 -22.07
N ILE A 114 -10.76 17.50 -22.50
CA ILE A 114 -11.43 17.16 -23.76
C ILE A 114 -12.90 17.60 -23.78
N ASP A 115 -13.63 17.27 -22.72
CA ASP A 115 -15.08 17.46 -22.62
C ASP A 115 -15.45 18.91 -22.21
N THR A 116 -14.47 19.78 -21.98
CA THR A 116 -14.71 21.18 -21.67
C THR A 116 -15.26 21.91 -22.90
N PRO A 117 -16.45 22.53 -22.82
CA PRO A 117 -16.99 23.32 -23.92
C PRO A 117 -16.22 24.64 -24.06
N ILE A 118 -15.65 24.88 -25.23
CA ILE A 118 -15.08 26.17 -25.64
C ILE A 118 -16.12 26.83 -26.55
N ALA A 119 -16.64 28.00 -26.15
CA ALA A 119 -17.68 28.72 -26.90
C ALA A 119 -18.95 27.89 -27.23
N GLY A 120 -19.36 27.00 -26.33
CA GLY A 120 -20.56 26.16 -26.51
C GLY A 120 -20.37 24.94 -27.41
N LYS A 121 -19.15 24.69 -27.90
CA LYS A 121 -18.76 23.47 -28.62
C LYS A 121 -17.66 22.76 -27.85
N THR A 122 -17.72 21.44 -27.79
CA THR A 122 -16.63 20.63 -27.22
C THR A 122 -15.47 20.52 -28.22
N ILE A 123 -14.24 20.27 -27.75
CA ILE A 123 -13.03 20.24 -28.59
C ILE A 123 -13.18 19.25 -29.76
N ASN A 124 -13.92 18.16 -29.57
CA ASN A 124 -14.23 17.18 -30.61
C ASN A 124 -15.15 17.68 -31.76
N MET A 125 -15.68 18.91 -31.69
CA MET A 125 -16.58 19.49 -32.70
C MET A 125 -15.92 20.56 -33.59
N GLU A 126 -14.64 20.90 -33.36
CA GLU A 126 -13.89 21.83 -34.22
C GLU A 126 -12.92 21.10 -35.17
N PRO A 127 -12.68 21.61 -36.40
CA PRO A 127 -11.79 20.96 -37.37
C PRO A 127 -10.36 20.73 -36.85
N ASN A 128 -9.78 21.72 -36.17
CA ASN A 128 -8.48 21.60 -35.48
C ASN A 128 -8.61 20.82 -34.16
N GLY A 129 -9.79 20.82 -33.56
CA GLY A 129 -10.09 20.11 -32.33
C GLY A 129 -10.16 18.58 -32.49
N VAL A 130 -10.46 18.05 -33.69
CA VAL A 130 -10.36 16.60 -33.98
C VAL A 130 -8.90 16.12 -33.93
N GLN A 131 -7.94 16.89 -34.44
CA GLN A 131 -6.52 16.57 -34.34
C GLN A 131 -6.03 16.61 -32.89
N ILE A 132 -6.48 17.60 -32.12
CA ILE A 132 -6.16 17.72 -30.69
C ILE A 132 -6.78 16.58 -29.89
N TYR A 133 -8.05 16.24 -30.16
CA TYR A 133 -8.74 15.11 -29.55
C TYR A 133 -8.02 13.79 -29.82
N THR A 134 -7.66 13.54 -31.08
CA THR A 134 -6.92 12.31 -31.45
C THR A 134 -5.54 12.24 -30.80
N LEU A 135 -4.80 13.35 -30.69
CA LEU A 135 -3.54 13.40 -29.97
C LEU A 135 -3.72 13.09 -28.47
N LEU A 136 -4.67 13.74 -27.78
CA LEU A 136 -4.93 13.50 -26.36
C LEU A 136 -5.39 12.06 -26.08
N VAL A 137 -6.24 11.51 -26.95
CA VAL A 137 -6.68 10.11 -26.87
C VAL A 137 -5.52 9.15 -27.15
N ASN A 138 -4.62 9.48 -28.08
CA ASN A 138 -3.44 8.64 -28.35
C ASN A 138 -2.43 8.70 -27.20
N SER A 139 -2.21 9.87 -26.59
CA SER A 139 -1.40 10.02 -25.37
C SER A 139 -2.01 9.23 -24.20
N TRP A 140 -3.33 9.26 -24.05
CA TRP A 140 -4.04 8.41 -23.10
C TRP A 140 -3.82 6.92 -23.38
N LYS A 141 -4.06 6.47 -24.62
CA LYS A 141 -3.87 5.07 -25.02
C LYS A 141 -2.45 4.59 -24.77
N SER A 142 -1.44 5.45 -24.99
CA SER A 142 -0.04 5.17 -24.68
C SER A 142 0.16 4.99 -23.17
N LEU A 143 -0.41 5.87 -22.35
CA LEU A 143 -0.32 5.82 -20.89
C LEU A 143 -1.11 4.68 -20.25
N THR A 144 -2.23 4.29 -20.84
CA THR A 144 -2.99 3.10 -20.41
C THR A 144 -2.61 1.84 -21.14
N SER A 145 -1.55 1.87 -21.93
CA SER A 145 -1.05 0.64 -22.52
C SER A 145 -0.73 -0.32 -21.38
N LEU A 146 -0.99 -1.60 -21.62
CA LEU A 146 -0.75 -2.65 -20.64
C LEU A 146 0.72 -2.64 -20.19
N GLY A 147 1.64 -2.27 -21.10
CA GLY A 147 3.06 -2.09 -20.81
C GLY A 147 3.35 -0.95 -19.82
N THR A 148 2.71 0.21 -19.97
CA THR A 148 2.89 1.34 -19.03
C THR A 148 2.36 1.02 -17.64
N TYR A 149 1.18 0.38 -17.55
CA TYR A 149 0.66 -0.07 -16.26
C TYR A 149 1.57 -1.12 -15.62
N PHE A 150 2.06 -2.09 -16.40
CA PHE A 150 3.01 -3.08 -15.91
C PHE A 150 4.28 -2.43 -15.36
N TYR A 151 4.82 -1.42 -16.07
CA TYR A 151 5.98 -0.67 -15.61
C TYR A 151 5.71 0.08 -14.29
N LEU A 152 4.58 0.78 -14.17
CA LEU A 152 4.19 1.47 -12.93
C LEU A 152 4.00 0.49 -11.77
N ILE A 153 3.35 -0.66 -12.01
CA ILE A 153 3.17 -1.71 -11.02
C ILE A 153 4.54 -2.20 -10.54
N LEU A 154 5.44 -2.52 -11.47
CA LEU A 154 6.78 -3.00 -11.14
C LEU A 154 7.58 -1.94 -10.36
N LEU A 155 7.50 -0.67 -10.76
CA LEU A 155 8.16 0.44 -10.08
C LEU A 155 7.71 0.58 -8.63
N PHE A 156 6.40 0.63 -8.38
CA PHE A 156 5.86 0.76 -7.02
C PHE A 156 6.10 -0.51 -6.19
N PHE A 157 6.02 -1.68 -6.81
CA PHE A 157 6.30 -2.95 -6.15
C PHE A 157 7.76 -3.01 -5.67
N LEU A 158 8.71 -2.66 -6.54
CA LEU A 158 10.12 -2.61 -6.19
C LEU A 158 10.40 -1.56 -5.11
N LEU A 159 9.82 -0.37 -5.22
CA LEU A 159 9.96 0.68 -4.19
C LEU A 159 9.51 0.17 -2.82
N GLN A 160 8.31 -0.40 -2.72
CA GLN A 160 7.75 -0.91 -1.47
C GLN A 160 8.59 -2.04 -0.90
N ILE A 161 9.00 -3.00 -1.73
CA ILE A 161 9.88 -4.10 -1.31
C ILE A 161 11.20 -3.55 -0.77
N ILE A 162 11.85 -2.62 -1.48
CA ILE A 162 13.13 -2.07 -1.05
C ILE A 162 12.99 -1.37 0.31
N ILE A 163 11.95 -0.54 0.48
CA ILE A 163 11.71 0.19 1.74
C ILE A 163 11.39 -0.77 2.90
N LEU A 164 10.62 -1.84 2.65
CA LEU A 164 10.26 -2.80 3.69
C LEU A 164 11.39 -3.79 4.02
N LEU A 165 12.27 -4.08 3.05
CA LEU A 165 13.43 -4.95 3.24
C LEU A 165 14.68 -4.21 3.76
N LEU A 166 14.74 -2.88 3.67
CA LEU A 166 15.88 -2.11 4.18
C LEU A 166 16.21 -2.43 5.65
N PRO A 167 15.22 -2.47 6.57
CA PRO A 167 15.42 -2.89 7.95
C PRO A 167 15.91 -4.34 8.06
N LEU A 168 15.44 -5.23 7.19
CA LEU A 168 15.87 -6.64 7.17
C LEU A 168 17.34 -6.79 6.80
N ILE A 169 17.81 -6.03 5.82
CA ILE A 169 19.21 -6.08 5.38
C ILE A 169 20.12 -5.66 6.55
N ALA A 170 19.75 -4.59 7.26
CA ALA A 170 20.46 -4.16 8.46
C ALA A 170 20.48 -5.25 9.55
N PHE A 171 19.36 -5.95 9.77
CA PHE A 171 19.26 -7.02 10.77
C PHE A 171 20.03 -8.30 10.39
N LYS A 172 20.05 -8.71 9.12
CA LYS A 172 20.84 -9.88 8.69
C LYS A 172 22.34 -9.63 8.78
N LEU A 173 22.79 -8.41 8.53
CA LEU A 173 24.20 -8.05 8.71
C LEU A 173 24.67 -8.27 10.15
N THR A 174 23.76 -8.20 11.12
CA THR A 174 24.07 -8.41 12.54
C THR A 174 23.72 -9.81 13.04
N ASN A 175 22.76 -10.52 12.44
CA ASN A 175 22.35 -11.87 12.86
C ASN A 175 22.39 -12.90 11.72
N LYS A 176 23.41 -13.77 11.73
CA LYS A 176 23.67 -14.74 10.64
C LYS A 176 22.70 -15.92 10.58
N ASN A 177 21.95 -16.19 11.66
CA ASN A 177 21.04 -17.36 11.76
C ASN A 177 19.57 -17.02 11.49
N LEU A 178 19.27 -15.88 10.85
CA LEU A 178 17.89 -15.47 10.60
C LEU A 178 17.22 -16.33 9.52
N GLU A 179 16.15 -17.05 9.90
CA GLU A 179 15.24 -17.68 8.95
C GLU A 179 14.33 -16.64 8.28
N TRP A 180 14.63 -16.35 7.01
CA TRP A 180 13.93 -15.32 6.23
C TRP A 180 12.42 -15.53 6.10
N LYS A 181 11.96 -16.79 6.01
CA LYS A 181 10.54 -17.09 5.76
C LYS A 181 9.66 -16.74 6.96
N THR A 182 10.09 -17.12 8.15
CA THR A 182 9.38 -16.84 9.42
C THR A 182 9.36 -15.34 9.68
N TYR A 183 10.49 -14.67 9.44
CA TYR A 183 10.60 -13.23 9.61
C TYR A 183 9.73 -12.44 8.63
N LEU A 184 9.67 -12.82 7.34
CA LEU A 184 8.78 -12.17 6.36
C LEU A 184 7.32 -12.28 6.79
N SER A 185 6.88 -13.45 7.28
CA SER A 185 5.52 -13.65 7.75
C SER A 185 5.19 -12.79 8.98
N GLU A 186 6.10 -12.77 9.97
CA GLU A 186 5.88 -12.05 11.23
C GLU A 186 6.00 -10.53 11.12
N LYS A 187 6.95 -10.02 10.33
CA LYS A 187 7.33 -8.60 10.32
C LYS A 187 6.70 -7.82 9.17
N LEU A 188 6.25 -8.51 8.12
CA LEU A 188 5.50 -7.88 7.04
C LEU A 188 3.99 -8.16 7.12
N GLY A 189 3.50 -8.77 8.20
CA GLY A 189 2.06 -8.97 8.40
C GLY A 189 1.24 -7.67 8.40
N SER A 190 1.84 -6.56 8.82
CA SER A 190 1.24 -5.22 8.80
C SER A 190 1.10 -4.60 7.40
N THR A 191 1.67 -5.23 6.35
CA THR A 191 1.50 -4.77 4.96
C THR A 191 0.05 -4.74 4.49
N SER A 192 -0.86 -5.46 5.16
CA SER A 192 -2.31 -5.38 4.91
C SER A 192 -2.83 -3.94 5.00
N PHE A 193 -2.22 -3.10 5.85
CA PHE A 193 -2.59 -1.68 5.99
C PHE A 193 -2.24 -0.81 4.78
N LEU A 194 -1.38 -1.29 3.88
CA LEU A 194 -1.05 -0.58 2.63
C LEU A 194 -2.20 -0.64 1.60
N ILE A 195 -3.16 -1.56 1.79
CA ILE A 195 -4.30 -1.72 0.86
C ILE A 195 -5.35 -0.62 1.09
N LEU A 196 -5.65 -0.32 2.35
CA LEU A 196 -6.74 0.60 2.73
C LEU A 196 -6.60 2.03 2.14
N PRO A 197 -5.45 2.74 2.30
CA PRO A 197 -5.27 4.06 1.68
C PRO A 197 -5.34 4.01 0.15
N ASN A 198 -4.95 2.90 -0.48
CA ASN A 198 -5.00 2.76 -1.94
C ASN A 198 -6.43 2.52 -2.45
N ILE A 199 -7.27 1.79 -1.70
CA ILE A 199 -8.71 1.72 -1.97
C ILE A 199 -9.33 3.11 -1.86
N LEU A 200 -9.00 3.86 -0.80
CA LEU A 200 -9.48 5.22 -0.61
C LEU A 200 -9.06 6.14 -1.77
N LEU A 201 -7.81 6.03 -2.24
CA LEU A 201 -7.31 6.77 -3.42
C LEU A 201 -8.17 6.51 -4.65
N ILE A 202 -8.48 5.24 -4.94
CA ILE A 202 -9.34 4.89 -6.08
C ILE A 202 -10.73 5.49 -5.92
N LEU A 203 -11.33 5.37 -4.73
CA LEU A 203 -12.65 5.94 -4.46
C LEU A 203 -12.65 7.46 -4.64
N CYS A 204 -11.66 8.17 -4.11
CA CYS A 204 -11.50 9.61 -4.30
C CYS A 204 -11.42 9.98 -5.78
N VAL A 205 -10.70 9.20 -6.59
CA VAL A 205 -10.59 9.42 -8.03
C VAL A 205 -11.95 9.25 -8.74
N LEU A 206 -12.84 8.38 -8.25
CA LEU A 206 -14.16 8.20 -8.86
C LEU A 206 -15.08 9.42 -8.71
N PHE A 207 -14.91 10.21 -7.65
CA PHE A 207 -15.69 11.43 -7.38
C PHE A 207 -15.23 12.65 -8.17
N ILE A 208 -14.10 12.56 -8.88
CA ILE A 208 -13.62 13.66 -9.71
C ILE A 208 -14.59 13.83 -10.90
N PRO A 209 -15.16 15.02 -11.11
CA PRO A 209 -16.02 15.27 -12.27
C PRO A 209 -15.31 14.92 -13.59
N SER A 210 -16.06 14.50 -14.61
CA SER A 210 -15.50 14.23 -15.93
C SER A 210 -15.53 15.44 -16.87
N HIS A 211 -16.08 16.58 -16.42
CA HIS A 211 -16.26 17.80 -17.21
C HIS A 211 -15.94 19.03 -16.36
N LEU A 212 -15.33 20.07 -16.96
CA LEU A 212 -15.18 21.37 -16.31
C LEU A 212 -16.47 22.18 -16.49
N ILE A 213 -17.02 22.66 -15.37
CA ILE A 213 -18.10 23.65 -15.41
C ILE A 213 -17.43 25.01 -15.64
N VAL A 214 -17.62 25.57 -16.83
CA VAL A 214 -17.16 26.92 -17.19
C VAL A 214 -18.30 27.89 -16.88
N ALA A 215 -18.04 28.90 -16.06
CA ALA A 215 -19.01 29.96 -15.84
C ALA A 215 -19.21 30.77 -17.14
N PRO A 216 -20.44 31.21 -17.47
CA PRO A 216 -20.70 32.06 -18.63
C PRO A 216 -20.17 33.48 -18.37
N ALA A 217 -18.84 33.64 -18.30
CA ALA A 217 -18.19 34.93 -18.41
C ALA A 217 -17.92 35.23 -19.90
N PRO A 218 -17.99 36.49 -20.35
CA PRO A 218 -17.59 36.85 -21.71
C PRO A 218 -16.15 36.40 -21.93
N MET A 219 -15.97 35.38 -22.77
CA MET A 219 -14.68 34.76 -23.04
C MET A 219 -13.72 35.80 -23.61
N MET A 220 -12.83 36.34 -22.77
CA MET A 220 -11.54 36.80 -23.26
C MET A 220 -10.76 35.58 -23.72
N ASN A 221 -10.18 35.69 -24.91
CA ASN A 221 -9.43 34.68 -25.65
C ASN A 221 -8.64 33.73 -24.72
N LEU A 222 -8.90 32.42 -24.82
CA LEU A 222 -8.17 31.39 -24.06
C LEU A 222 -6.65 31.47 -24.29
N THR A 223 -6.25 31.93 -25.49
CA THR A 223 -4.87 32.21 -25.90
C THR A 223 -4.18 33.28 -25.08
N THR A 224 -4.89 34.33 -24.64
CA THR A 224 -4.27 35.34 -23.77
C THR A 224 -4.15 34.82 -22.34
N GLN A 225 -5.10 34.02 -21.85
CA GLN A 225 -5.10 33.54 -20.46
C GLN A 225 -4.03 32.48 -20.15
N ILE A 226 -3.69 31.61 -21.09
CA ILE A 226 -2.58 30.64 -20.93
C ILE A 226 -1.24 31.37 -20.70
N PHE A 227 -1.08 32.58 -21.25
CA PHE A 227 0.11 33.42 -21.09
C PHE A 227 0.11 34.31 -19.84
N TYR A 228 -1.06 34.63 -19.26
CA TYR A 228 -1.18 35.53 -18.09
C TYR A 228 -1.09 34.83 -16.72
N GLY A 229 -0.79 33.53 -16.69
CA GLY A 229 -0.46 32.78 -15.47
C GLY A 229 -1.62 31.94 -14.92
N LEU A 230 -1.27 30.77 -14.36
CA LEU A 230 -2.19 29.75 -13.85
C LEU A 230 -3.24 30.32 -12.86
N ASP A 231 -2.87 31.32 -12.06
CA ASP A 231 -3.73 31.94 -11.04
C ASP A 231 -4.99 32.61 -11.58
N ASN A 232 -4.93 33.23 -12.77
CA ASN A 232 -6.10 33.87 -13.38
C ASN A 232 -7.05 32.84 -14.02
N LEU A 233 -6.51 31.73 -14.52
CA LEU A 233 -7.28 30.60 -15.04
C LEU A 233 -8.01 29.85 -13.91
N ILE A 234 -7.37 29.65 -12.76
CA ILE A 234 -7.96 29.00 -11.58
C ILE A 234 -9.18 29.75 -11.05
N LYS A 235 -9.12 31.09 -11.01
CA LYS A 235 -10.20 31.94 -10.50
C LYS A 235 -11.41 32.01 -11.43
N GLN A 236 -11.23 31.81 -12.73
CA GLN A 236 -12.28 31.99 -13.73
C GLN A 236 -12.96 30.69 -14.17
N ILE A 237 -12.33 29.53 -13.95
CA ILE A 237 -12.89 28.22 -14.26
C ILE A 237 -13.15 27.47 -12.95
N PRO A 238 -14.39 27.48 -12.40
CA PRO A 238 -14.74 26.77 -11.17
C PRO A 238 -14.34 25.29 -11.19
N GLY A 239 -14.40 24.64 -12.36
CA GLY A 239 -13.94 23.26 -12.54
C GLY A 239 -12.43 23.07 -12.30
N LEU A 240 -11.59 24.08 -12.57
CA LEU A 240 -10.13 23.99 -12.40
C LEU A 240 -9.77 24.03 -10.90
N ASN A 241 -10.50 24.81 -10.11
CA ASN A 241 -10.38 24.80 -8.65
C ASN A 241 -10.73 23.42 -8.07
N ASN A 242 -11.80 22.79 -8.54
CA ASN A 242 -12.15 21.42 -8.15
C ASN A 242 -11.06 20.40 -8.52
N LEU A 243 -10.43 20.55 -9.69
CA LEU A 243 -9.31 19.70 -10.12
C LEU A 243 -8.08 19.89 -9.21
N ILE A 244 -7.77 21.12 -8.82
CA ILE A 244 -6.67 21.41 -7.88
C ILE A 244 -6.93 20.80 -6.52
N VAL A 245 -8.14 20.97 -5.97
CA VAL A 245 -8.53 20.39 -4.68
C VAL A 245 -8.39 18.86 -4.71
N VAL A 246 -8.85 18.24 -5.80
CA VAL A 246 -8.71 16.81 -6.05
C VAL A 246 -7.24 16.38 -6.12
N PHE A 247 -6.41 17.13 -6.83
CA PHE A 247 -4.99 16.82 -6.99
C PHE A 247 -4.24 16.95 -5.66
N ILE A 248 -4.57 17.98 -4.86
CA ILE A 248 -4.05 18.17 -3.50
C ILE A 248 -4.50 17.00 -2.60
N ALA A 249 -5.78 16.62 -2.64
CA ALA A 249 -6.29 15.49 -1.86
C ALA A 249 -5.59 14.18 -2.25
N PHE A 250 -5.39 13.93 -3.54
CA PHE A 250 -4.63 12.77 -4.04
C PHE A 250 -3.19 12.78 -3.52
N LEU A 251 -2.50 13.91 -3.58
CA LEU A 251 -1.14 14.07 -3.04
C LEU A 251 -1.09 13.82 -1.53
N LEU A 252 -2.05 14.33 -0.77
CA LEU A 252 -2.15 14.12 0.68
C LEU A 252 -2.37 12.64 1.02
N LEU A 253 -3.26 11.95 0.31
CA LEU A 253 -3.47 10.50 0.49
C LEU A 253 -2.21 9.70 0.11
N ARG A 254 -1.49 10.11 -0.93
CA ARG A 254 -0.22 9.49 -1.33
C ARG A 254 0.87 9.71 -0.29
N PHE A 255 0.92 10.89 0.31
CA PHE A 255 1.81 11.18 1.43
C PHE A 255 1.47 10.33 2.66
N LEU A 256 0.19 10.19 2.98
CA LEU A 256 -0.28 9.32 4.06
C LEU A 256 0.10 7.85 3.81
N TYR A 257 -0.04 7.37 2.58
CA TYR A 257 0.40 6.04 2.17
C TYR A 257 1.92 5.84 2.41
N ASN A 258 2.73 6.77 1.92
CA ASN A 258 4.18 6.74 2.09
C ASN A 258 4.59 6.81 3.57
N PHE A 259 3.83 7.55 4.39
CA PHE A 259 4.02 7.61 5.83
C PHE A 259 3.71 6.28 6.52
N ILE A 260 2.60 5.61 6.16
CA ILE A 260 2.26 4.27 6.67
C ILE A 260 3.36 3.26 6.31
N LEU A 261 3.84 3.27 5.06
CA LEU A 261 4.94 2.42 4.61
C LEU A 261 6.20 2.62 5.46
N LEU A 262 6.54 3.87 5.76
CA LEU A 262 7.69 4.23 6.58
C LEU A 262 7.51 3.78 8.05
N ILE A 263 6.32 3.94 8.63
CA ILE A 263 6.01 3.43 9.98
C ILE A 263 6.19 1.92 10.03
N ILE A 264 5.66 1.18 9.05
CA ILE A 264 5.77 -0.28 9.01
C ILE A 264 7.24 -0.70 9.00
N GLY A 265 8.07 -0.06 8.18
CA GLY A 265 9.50 -0.37 8.16
C GLY A 265 10.21 0.01 9.46
N LEU A 266 9.85 1.12 10.10
CA LEU A 266 10.38 1.51 11.42
C LEU A 266 10.04 0.50 12.53
N MET A 267 8.80 -0.01 12.54
CA MET A 267 8.37 -1.05 13.50
C MET A 267 9.18 -2.33 13.40
N ASN A 268 9.86 -2.56 12.28
CA ASN A 268 10.71 -3.72 12.08
C ASN A 268 12.15 -3.53 12.61
N ILE A 269 12.52 -2.32 13.04
CA ILE A 269 13.83 -2.02 13.64
C ILE A 269 13.74 -2.16 15.17
N ASN A 270 14.16 -3.31 15.69
CA ASN A 270 14.18 -3.63 17.12
C ASN A 270 15.57 -3.43 17.77
N GLU A 271 15.57 -3.20 19.08
CA GLU A 271 16.75 -3.00 19.95
C GLU A 271 17.68 -4.21 20.06
N SER A 272 17.20 -5.40 19.70
CA SER A 272 18.00 -6.61 19.78
C SER A 272 18.99 -6.70 18.62
N ASN A 273 20.25 -6.42 18.92
CA ASN A 273 21.45 -6.80 18.17
C ASN A 273 21.87 -5.91 16.99
N SER A 274 22.38 -4.72 17.30
CA SER A 274 23.39 -4.07 16.46
C SER A 274 24.51 -3.49 17.32
N LYS A 275 25.76 -3.54 16.82
CA LYS A 275 26.89 -2.78 17.38
C LYS A 275 26.68 -1.26 17.35
N ILE A 276 25.63 -0.82 16.64
CA ILE A 276 25.24 0.55 16.38
C ILE A 276 23.92 0.78 17.11
N ASP A 277 23.76 1.92 17.76
CA ASP A 277 22.51 2.28 18.42
C ASP A 277 21.33 2.25 17.43
N VAL A 278 20.20 1.69 17.85
CA VAL A 278 18.97 1.65 17.06
C VAL A 278 18.52 3.03 16.63
N PHE A 279 18.79 4.06 17.43
CA PHE A 279 18.55 5.44 17.06
C PHE A 279 19.21 5.81 15.72
N TYR A 280 20.49 5.49 15.54
CA TYR A 280 21.21 5.79 14.29
C TYR A 280 20.68 4.97 13.10
N ILE A 281 20.33 3.70 13.33
CA ILE A 281 19.75 2.84 12.28
C ILE A 281 18.41 3.41 11.80
N ARG A 282 17.55 3.87 12.72
CA ARG A 282 16.28 4.52 12.39
C ARG A 282 16.50 5.81 11.60
N ILE A 283 17.48 6.65 11.96
CA ILE A 283 17.81 7.87 11.21
C ILE A 283 18.26 7.53 9.78
N ILE A 284 19.18 6.57 9.61
CA ILE A 284 19.67 6.14 8.30
C ILE A 284 18.52 5.58 7.46
N TYR A 285 17.68 4.73 8.06
CA TYR A 285 16.49 4.18 7.43
C TYR A 285 15.54 5.27 6.93
N ILE A 286 15.14 6.20 7.80
CA ILE A 286 14.22 7.30 7.45
C ILE A 286 14.80 8.12 6.30
N THR A 287 16.09 8.47 6.38
CA THR A 287 16.76 9.29 5.36
C THR A 287 16.74 8.59 4.00
N LEU A 288 17.11 7.30 3.97
CA LEU A 288 17.17 6.54 2.72
C LEU A 288 15.78 6.24 2.17
N ALA A 289 14.82 5.87 3.02
CA ALA A 289 13.42 5.64 2.63
C ALA A 289 12.80 6.92 2.05
N LEU A 290 12.96 8.08 2.71
CA LEU A 290 12.49 9.36 2.20
C LEU A 290 13.15 9.73 0.88
N PHE A 291 14.47 9.52 0.75
CA PHE A 291 15.18 9.75 -0.51
C PHE A 291 14.60 8.92 -1.65
N LEU A 292 14.38 7.61 -1.43
CA LEU A 292 13.78 6.71 -2.42
C LEU A 292 12.36 7.14 -2.79
N ILE A 293 11.54 7.47 -1.80
CA ILE A 293 10.18 7.97 -2.02
C ILE A 293 10.21 9.23 -2.88
N ILE A 294 10.98 10.25 -2.50
CA ILE A 294 11.07 11.52 -3.23
C ILE A 294 11.61 11.30 -4.65
N PHE A 295 12.61 10.43 -4.81
CA PHE A 295 13.18 10.09 -6.12
C PHE A 295 12.11 9.46 -7.03
N THR A 296 11.38 8.46 -6.54
CA THR A 296 10.33 7.79 -7.32
C THR A 296 9.17 8.74 -7.61
N GLU A 297 8.73 9.54 -6.65
CA GLU A 297 7.70 10.56 -6.84
C GLU A 297 8.09 11.56 -7.94
N LYS A 298 9.32 12.10 -7.87
CA LYS A 298 9.85 13.01 -8.89
C LYS A 298 9.90 12.34 -10.26
N PHE A 299 10.37 11.10 -10.33
CA PHE A 299 10.47 10.35 -11.58
C PHE A 299 9.10 10.12 -12.23
N VAL A 300 8.12 9.68 -11.45
CA VAL A 300 6.74 9.48 -11.91
C VAL A 300 6.12 10.80 -12.34
N SER A 301 6.20 11.85 -11.52
CA SER A 301 5.63 13.17 -11.85
C SER A 301 6.28 13.78 -13.08
N SER A 302 7.61 13.69 -13.23
CA SER A 302 8.31 14.18 -14.43
C SER A 302 7.85 13.45 -15.69
N SER A 303 7.67 12.13 -15.61
CA SER A 303 7.23 11.31 -16.75
C SER A 303 5.78 11.60 -17.13
N LEU A 304 4.90 11.75 -16.14
CA LEU A 304 3.51 12.15 -16.38
C LEU A 304 3.42 13.56 -16.96
N PHE A 305 4.18 14.51 -16.39
CA PHE A 305 4.15 15.89 -16.83
C PHE A 305 4.73 16.07 -18.23
N SER A 306 5.80 15.35 -18.59
CA SER A 306 6.33 15.40 -19.95
C SER A 306 5.30 14.90 -20.97
N ILE A 307 4.55 13.84 -20.65
CA ILE A 307 3.51 13.32 -21.55
C ILE A 307 2.34 14.30 -21.69
N ILE A 308 1.92 14.94 -20.59
CA ILE A 308 0.91 16.02 -20.64
C ILE A 308 1.42 17.18 -21.50
N LEU A 309 2.66 17.63 -21.23
CA LEU A 309 3.26 18.75 -21.93
C LEU A 309 3.39 18.45 -23.42
N ASP A 310 3.87 17.26 -23.79
CA ASP A 310 3.99 16.83 -25.20
C ASP A 310 2.62 16.69 -25.88
N GLY A 311 1.57 16.32 -25.13
CA GLY A 311 0.20 16.33 -25.62
C GLY A 311 -0.38 17.74 -25.82
N ILE A 312 0.00 18.71 -24.98
CA ILE A 312 -0.49 20.09 -25.01
C ILE A 312 0.38 20.99 -25.91
N ARG A 313 1.65 20.69 -26.11
CA ARG A 313 2.60 21.49 -26.90
C ARG A 313 2.14 21.78 -28.33
N PRO A 314 1.51 20.83 -29.07
CA PRO A 314 0.92 21.13 -30.37
C PRO A 314 -0.24 22.13 -30.30
N ILE A 315 -1.00 22.15 -29.19
CA ILE A 315 -2.08 23.11 -28.93
C ILE A 315 -1.49 24.51 -28.74
N LEU A 316 -0.38 24.62 -28.00
CA LEU A 316 0.32 25.88 -27.76
C LEU A 316 0.98 26.42 -29.04
N ASN A 317 1.51 25.52 -29.88
CA ASN A 317 2.22 25.90 -31.10
C ASN A 317 1.29 26.11 -32.32
N GLY A 318 0.11 25.48 -32.34
CA GLY A 318 -0.89 25.65 -33.41
C GLY A 318 -1.90 26.77 -33.16
N ALA A 319 -1.81 27.47 -32.03
CA ALA A 319 -2.57 28.67 -31.71
C ALA A 319 -1.80 29.97 -32.06
N ILE A 320 -0.67 29.86 -32.76
CA ILE A 320 0.07 30.96 -33.41
C ILE A 320 -0.27 30.95 -34.90
#